data_AF-A0A5Q2FK97-F1
#
_entry.id   AF-A0A5Q2FK97-F1
#
_cell.length_a   1.000
_cell.length_b   1.000
_cell.length_c   1.000
_cell.angle_alpha   90.00
_cell.angle_beta   90.00
_cell.angle_gamma   90.00
#
_symmetry.space_group_name_H-M   'P 1'
#
loop_
_entity.id
_entity.type
_entity.pdbx_description
1 polymer ?
#
loop_
_entity_poly.entity_id
_entity_poly.type
_entity_poly.pdbx_seq_one_letter_code
_entity_poly.pdbx_strand_id
1 'polypeptide(L)'
;MWVGSAFSLEHLSEARVLALAALAPRGSTDPVDRALGRALRSERPDIRLPEVEPADVDPARVDRRYSLTRARDFPLSAGSSADVMVMRGRMTDVLRQVSNGPEEKSVARRNAAVALRRGCRTLAVAVAPIGPDGVPGKYRLEGYVTVRPDAAALEGGTMAAHPGNWVRVNVWTGSLRLQHWINVAMVFILSCTGYFIMDPFFGPAAPNGTPTGFLMGWMRLIHFGAAFVWLVVGATRVVLAFISRDPYLRWSAFWPLKKKEDVRNLGRVVQHYALIKKEGPLYLAHNPLQQLTYTAVYVACAVQMATGLTLFGLYNQGNALWRVAALPVHWFGVPGVRLFHTAMMFLLWVFVIIHVYLAVRADSLERHGGLSSMINGGVWLRRGAKPVDAPEVE
;
A
#
# COMPACT_ATOMS: atom_id res chain seq x y z
N MET A 1 -23.23 21.07 4.75
CA MET A 1 -21.80 20.92 4.44
C MET A 1 -21.05 21.67 5.52
N TRP A 2 -20.01 21.07 6.09
CA TRP A 2 -19.16 21.66 7.13
C TRP A 2 -17.91 22.26 6.49
N VAL A 3 -17.53 23.44 6.96
CA VAL A 3 -16.28 24.13 6.60
C VAL A 3 -15.37 24.09 7.82
N GLY A 4 -14.11 23.72 7.60
CA GLY A 4 -13.11 23.64 8.65
C GLY A 4 -12.08 24.76 8.56
N SER A 5 -10.94 24.54 9.21
CA SER A 5 -9.85 25.51 9.24
C SER A 5 -9.38 25.90 7.84
N ALA A 6 -9.15 27.20 7.65
CA ALA A 6 -8.39 27.73 6.52
C ALA A 6 -6.89 27.59 6.81
N PHE A 7 -6.09 27.47 5.76
CA PHE A 7 -4.64 27.51 5.83
C PHE A 7 -4.17 28.62 4.89
N SER A 8 -3.30 29.50 5.39
CA SER A 8 -2.69 30.57 4.59
C SER A 8 -1.21 30.29 4.34
N LEU A 9 -0.71 30.70 3.18
CA LEU A 9 0.68 30.50 2.79
C LEU A 9 1.64 31.59 3.24
N GLU A 10 1.19 32.84 3.45
CA GLU A 10 1.91 33.93 4.16
C GLU A 10 1.31 35.31 3.87
N HIS A 11 0.76 35.56 2.67
CA HIS A 11 0.39 36.91 2.23
C HIS A 11 -0.95 37.42 2.75
N LEU A 12 -1.88 36.51 3.08
CA LEU A 12 -3.19 36.84 3.63
C LEU A 12 -3.41 36.15 4.97
N SER A 13 -4.33 36.66 5.79
CA SER A 13 -4.77 35.93 6.97
C SER A 13 -5.71 34.79 6.59
N GLU A 14 -5.81 33.75 7.43
CA GLU A 14 -6.75 32.64 7.25
C GLU A 14 -8.19 33.13 7.04
N ALA A 15 -8.59 34.16 7.77
CA ALA A 15 -9.89 34.83 7.62
C ALA A 15 -10.10 35.44 6.23
N ARG A 16 -9.06 36.03 5.63
CA ARG A 16 -9.12 36.59 4.27
C ARG A 16 -9.15 35.49 3.22
N VAL A 17 -8.43 34.39 3.42
CA VAL A 17 -8.52 33.20 2.56
C VAL A 17 -9.94 32.62 2.60
N LEU A 18 -10.56 32.56 3.77
CA LEU A 18 -11.96 32.16 3.91
C LEU A 18 -12.92 33.13 3.21
N ALA A 19 -12.69 34.44 3.35
CA ALA A 19 -13.49 35.46 2.68
C ALA A 19 -13.41 35.33 1.15
N LEU A 20 -12.22 35.15 0.60
CA LEU A 20 -12.00 34.89 -0.83
C LEU A 20 -12.69 33.60 -1.29
N ALA A 21 -12.62 32.53 -0.50
CA ALA A 21 -13.31 31.28 -0.81
C ALA A 21 -14.84 31.44 -0.86
N ALA A 22 -15.38 32.27 0.05
CA ALA A 22 -16.80 32.50 0.24
C ALA A 22 -17.43 33.45 -0.79
N LEU A 23 -16.66 34.03 -1.71
CA LEU A 23 -17.18 34.79 -2.83
C LEU A 23 -18.04 33.90 -3.72
N ALA A 24 -19.31 34.27 -3.85
CA ALA A 24 -20.33 33.52 -4.58
C ALA A 24 -21.36 34.50 -5.14
N PRO A 25 -22.01 34.15 -6.27
CA PRO A 25 -23.03 35.00 -6.86
C PRO A 25 -24.24 35.13 -5.92
N ARG A 26 -24.89 36.29 -5.95
CA ARG A 26 -26.13 36.52 -5.18
C ARG A 26 -27.14 35.40 -5.42
N GLY A 27 -27.63 34.80 -4.34
CA GLY A 27 -28.63 33.72 -4.42
C GLY A 27 -28.07 32.35 -4.82
N SER A 28 -26.75 32.12 -4.79
CA SER A 28 -26.16 30.80 -5.11
C SER A 28 -26.83 29.66 -4.31
N THR A 29 -27.24 28.62 -5.03
CA THR A 29 -27.83 27.39 -4.47
C THR A 29 -26.78 26.32 -4.18
N ASP A 30 -25.51 26.56 -4.51
CA ASP A 30 -24.42 25.61 -4.28
C ASP A 30 -24.24 25.35 -2.77
N PRO A 31 -24.24 24.07 -2.32
CA PRO A 31 -24.06 23.73 -0.92
C PRO A 31 -22.70 24.16 -0.35
N VAL A 32 -21.64 24.25 -1.17
CA VAL A 32 -20.32 24.75 -0.80
C VAL A 32 -20.39 26.25 -0.53
N ASP A 33 -20.99 27.03 -1.42
CA ASP A 33 -21.12 28.49 -1.30
C ASP A 33 -21.91 28.87 -0.04
N ARG A 34 -23.05 28.20 0.16
CA ARG A 34 -23.87 28.42 1.35
C ARG A 34 -23.18 28.04 2.65
N ALA A 35 -22.26 27.08 2.61
CA ALA A 35 -21.48 26.67 3.77
C ALA A 35 -20.32 27.63 4.06
N LEU A 36 -19.57 28.03 3.03
CA LEU A 36 -18.49 29.02 3.15
C LEU A 36 -19.02 30.37 3.63
N GLY A 37 -20.15 30.84 3.08
CA GLY A 37 -20.78 32.08 3.54
C GLY A 37 -21.30 31.99 4.98
N ARG A 38 -21.77 30.82 5.42
CA ARG A 38 -22.15 30.59 6.84
C ARG A 38 -20.94 30.58 7.77
N ALA A 39 -19.87 29.90 7.37
CA ALA A 39 -18.63 29.82 8.12
C ALA A 39 -18.01 31.21 8.30
N LEU A 40 -17.94 32.00 7.23
CA LEU A 40 -17.42 33.37 7.29
C LEU A 40 -18.23 34.24 8.26
N ARG A 41 -19.58 34.21 8.19
CA ARG A 41 -20.43 34.97 9.11
C ARG A 41 -20.28 34.54 10.57
N SER A 42 -20.00 33.26 10.81
CA SER A 42 -19.79 32.70 12.14
C SER A 42 -18.42 33.07 12.72
N GLU A 43 -17.37 32.93 11.91
CA GLU A 43 -15.98 33.11 12.37
C GLU A 43 -15.55 34.58 12.37
N ARG A 44 -16.04 35.35 11.38
CA ARG A 44 -15.59 36.72 11.09
C ARG A 44 -16.75 37.61 10.65
N PRO A 45 -17.69 37.94 11.55
CA PRO A 45 -18.82 38.83 11.25
C PRO A 45 -18.40 40.26 10.86
N ASP A 46 -17.14 40.63 11.14
CA ASP A 46 -16.54 41.90 10.79
C ASP A 46 -16.20 42.02 9.29
N ILE A 47 -16.04 40.91 8.57
CA ILE A 47 -15.69 40.91 7.15
C ILE A 47 -16.98 40.90 6.31
N ARG A 48 -17.26 42.03 5.64
CA ARG A 48 -18.31 42.11 4.62
C ARG A 48 -17.75 41.75 3.25
N LEU A 49 -18.39 40.80 2.58
CA LEU A 49 -18.03 40.44 1.20
C LEU A 49 -18.63 41.45 0.21
N PRO A 50 -17.91 41.79 -0.87
CA PRO A 50 -18.50 42.53 -1.98
C PRO A 50 -19.56 41.66 -2.67
N GLU A 51 -20.52 42.32 -3.30
CA GLU A 51 -21.55 41.64 -4.06
C GLU A 51 -20.99 41.19 -5.40
N VAL A 52 -21.23 39.91 -5.72
CA VAL A 52 -20.78 39.30 -6.96
C VAL A 52 -22.00 39.06 -7.84
N GLU A 53 -22.00 39.67 -9.02
CA GLU A 53 -23.03 39.46 -10.02
C GLU A 53 -22.83 38.10 -10.72
N PRO A 54 -23.91 37.39 -11.12
CA PRO A 54 -23.78 36.11 -11.79
C PRO A 54 -22.91 36.13 -13.06
N ALA A 55 -22.86 37.27 -13.77
CA ALA A 55 -22.02 37.47 -14.94
C ALA A 55 -20.51 37.54 -14.61
N ASP A 56 -20.16 37.88 -13.37
CA ASP A 56 -18.78 37.98 -12.87
C ASP A 56 -18.25 36.62 -12.36
N VAL A 57 -19.02 35.54 -12.54
CA VAL A 57 -18.66 34.17 -12.12
C VAL A 57 -18.58 33.25 -13.32
N ASP A 58 -17.40 32.66 -13.53
CA ASP A 58 -17.20 31.59 -14.50
C ASP A 58 -17.08 30.24 -13.77
N PRO A 59 -18.12 29.38 -13.81
CA PRO A 59 -18.18 28.18 -12.99
C PRO A 59 -17.14 27.13 -13.38
N ALA A 60 -16.89 26.20 -12.45
CA ALA A 60 -16.01 25.07 -12.69
C ALA A 60 -16.62 24.14 -13.74
N ARG A 61 -15.77 23.61 -14.63
CA ARG A 61 -16.15 22.71 -15.73
C ARG A 61 -15.44 21.37 -15.58
N VAL A 62 -15.82 20.36 -16.37
CA VAL A 62 -15.23 19.01 -16.25
C VAL A 62 -13.74 19.00 -16.64
N ASP A 63 -13.39 19.80 -17.65
CA ASP A 63 -12.04 20.05 -18.17
C ASP A 63 -11.21 20.95 -17.23
N ARG A 64 -11.85 21.90 -16.53
CA ARG A 64 -11.20 22.76 -15.53
C ARG A 64 -11.92 22.74 -14.18
N ARG A 65 -11.34 22.01 -13.22
CA ARG A 65 -11.88 21.78 -11.86
C ARG A 65 -11.71 22.98 -10.91
N TYR A 66 -11.76 24.20 -11.43
CA TYR A 66 -11.72 25.45 -10.68
C TYR A 66 -12.71 26.45 -11.29
N SER A 67 -13.31 27.29 -10.45
CA SER A 67 -14.14 28.44 -10.87
C SER A 67 -13.33 29.72 -10.77
N LEU A 68 -13.71 30.71 -11.59
CA LEU A 68 -13.18 32.07 -11.53
C LEU A 68 -14.29 33.00 -11.08
N THR A 69 -13.97 33.93 -10.20
CA THR A 69 -14.92 34.90 -9.67
C THR A 69 -14.25 36.26 -9.61
N ARG A 70 -14.81 37.22 -10.34
CA ARG A 70 -14.39 38.61 -10.26
C ARG A 70 -15.06 39.27 -9.07
N ALA A 71 -14.26 39.78 -8.14
CA ALA A 71 -14.73 40.57 -7.02
C ALA A 71 -14.29 42.02 -7.21
N ARG A 72 -15.26 42.93 -7.25
CA ARG A 72 -15.03 44.37 -7.31
C ARG A 72 -14.83 44.92 -5.91
N ASP A 73 -13.96 45.91 -5.79
CA ASP A 73 -13.68 46.59 -4.52
C ASP A 73 -13.32 45.64 -3.35
N PHE A 74 -12.56 44.57 -3.63
CA PHE A 74 -12.21 43.62 -2.59
C PHE A 74 -11.21 44.25 -1.60
N PRO A 75 -11.49 44.26 -0.29
CA PRO A 75 -10.60 44.86 0.70
C PRO A 75 -9.36 44.00 0.92
N LEU A 76 -8.25 44.37 0.27
CA LEU A 76 -6.96 43.67 0.37
C LEU A 76 -6.19 44.06 1.64
N SER A 77 -6.24 45.33 2.05
CA SER A 77 -5.58 45.83 3.26
C SER A 77 -6.39 46.99 3.88
N ALA A 78 -6.03 47.42 5.10
CA ALA A 78 -6.72 48.52 5.78
C ALA A 78 -6.63 49.82 4.96
N GLY A 79 -7.71 50.14 4.23
CA GLY A 79 -7.81 51.34 3.39
C GLY A 79 -7.56 51.14 1.89
N SER A 80 -7.24 49.92 1.41
CA SER A 80 -7.07 49.65 -0.02
C SER A 80 -8.06 48.57 -0.53
N SER A 81 -8.96 48.97 -1.42
CA SER A 81 -9.77 48.05 -2.22
C SER A 81 -9.17 47.92 -3.63
N ALA A 82 -9.27 46.73 -4.22
CA ALA A 82 -8.93 46.53 -5.62
C ALA A 82 -9.83 45.49 -6.26
N ASP A 83 -10.00 45.60 -7.57
CA ASP A 83 -10.60 44.55 -8.39
C ASP A 83 -9.66 43.35 -8.43
N VAL A 84 -10.18 42.19 -8.01
CA VAL A 84 -9.42 40.94 -7.98
C VAL A 84 -10.18 39.82 -8.67
N MET A 85 -9.42 38.97 -9.35
CA MET A 85 -9.89 37.72 -9.90
C MET A 85 -9.52 36.59 -8.95
N VAL A 86 -10.53 35.87 -8.46
CA VAL A 86 -10.36 34.78 -7.50
C VAL A 86 -10.58 33.46 -8.20
N MET A 87 -9.57 32.60 -8.13
CA MET A 87 -9.62 31.23 -8.60
C MET A 87 -9.80 30.30 -7.40
N ARG A 88 -10.88 29.54 -7.38
CA ARG A 88 -11.14 28.54 -6.33
C ARG A 88 -11.39 27.17 -6.93
N GLY A 89 -10.77 26.12 -6.39
CA GLY A 89 -10.95 24.79 -6.95
C GLY A 89 -10.10 23.69 -6.34
N ARG A 90 -9.96 22.59 -7.09
CA ARG A 90 -9.13 21.46 -6.68
C ARG A 90 -7.66 21.89 -6.62
N MET A 91 -7.00 21.59 -5.50
CA MET A 91 -5.60 21.97 -5.23
C MET A 91 -4.64 21.66 -6.39
N THR A 92 -4.74 20.48 -7.00
CA THR A 92 -3.88 20.08 -8.12
C THR A 92 -4.06 20.94 -9.37
N ASP A 93 -5.29 21.39 -9.64
CA ASP A 93 -5.63 22.18 -10.81
C ASP A 93 -5.24 23.65 -10.61
N VAL A 94 -5.52 24.20 -9.43
CA VAL A 94 -5.09 25.57 -9.07
C VAL A 94 -3.56 25.67 -9.07
N LEU A 95 -2.85 24.71 -8.49
CA LEU A 95 -1.37 24.72 -8.46
C LEU A 95 -0.70 24.71 -9.85
N ARG A 96 -1.40 24.26 -10.89
CA ARG A 96 -0.93 24.30 -12.28
C ARG A 96 -1.04 25.70 -12.90
N GLN A 97 -1.96 26.53 -12.41
CA GLN A 97 -2.24 27.86 -12.94
C GLN A 97 -1.50 28.98 -12.19
N VAL A 98 -1.08 28.73 -10.94
CA VAL A 98 -0.43 29.75 -10.10
C VAL A 98 1.07 29.89 -10.36
N SER A 99 1.56 31.12 -10.18
CA SER A 99 2.95 31.54 -10.41
C SER A 99 3.88 31.39 -9.20
N ASN A 100 3.39 30.84 -8.08
CA ASN A 100 4.17 30.59 -6.85
C ASN A 100 5.43 29.76 -7.09
N GLY A 101 6.43 29.98 -6.22
CA GLY A 101 7.68 29.24 -6.22
C GLY A 101 7.50 27.75 -5.88
N PRO A 102 8.48 26.89 -6.21
CA PRO A 102 8.41 25.46 -5.90
C PRO A 102 8.24 25.15 -4.40
N GLU A 103 8.82 25.98 -3.53
CA GLU A 103 8.77 25.81 -2.07
C GLU A 103 7.36 26.03 -1.52
N GLU A 104 6.72 27.16 -1.83
CA GLU A 104 5.34 27.47 -1.45
C GLU A 104 4.36 26.40 -1.98
N LYS A 105 4.54 25.96 -3.24
CA LYS A 105 3.73 24.86 -3.81
C LYS A 105 3.93 23.55 -3.05
N SER A 106 5.13 23.27 -2.57
CA SER A 106 5.47 22.09 -1.77
C SER A 106 4.80 22.15 -0.40
N VAL A 107 4.86 23.29 0.28
CA VAL A 107 4.21 23.52 1.59
C VAL A 107 2.70 23.36 1.47
N ALA A 108 2.08 24.02 0.48
CA ALA A 108 0.65 23.90 0.21
C ALA A 108 0.21 22.46 0.00
N ARG A 109 0.96 21.69 -0.81
CA ARG A 109 0.68 20.26 -1.07
C ARG A 109 0.78 19.41 0.18
N ARG A 110 1.82 19.60 1.00
CA ARG A 110 2.02 18.82 2.24
C ARG A 110 0.90 19.07 3.23
N ASN A 111 0.55 20.33 3.48
CA ASN A 111 -0.53 20.69 4.41
C ASN A 111 -1.90 20.23 3.89
N ALA A 112 -2.16 20.39 2.59
CA ALA A 112 -3.38 19.88 1.97
C ALA A 112 -3.49 18.34 2.07
N ALA A 113 -2.37 17.61 1.96
CA ALA A 113 -2.36 16.17 2.15
C ALA A 113 -2.74 15.77 3.59
N VAL A 114 -2.35 16.54 4.60
CA VAL A 114 -2.78 16.32 5.99
C VAL A 114 -4.29 16.50 6.14
N ALA A 115 -4.86 17.55 5.55
CA ALA A 115 -6.31 17.78 5.55
C ALA A 115 -7.09 16.66 4.85
N LEU A 116 -6.60 16.18 3.70
CA LEU A 116 -7.15 15.03 2.99
C LEU A 116 -7.11 13.75 3.84
N ARG A 117 -6.01 13.53 4.59
CA ARG A 117 -5.91 12.38 5.51
C ARG A 117 -6.94 12.40 6.63
N ARG A 118 -7.42 13.59 7.03
CA ARG A 118 -8.52 13.82 7.99
C ARG A 118 -9.91 13.73 7.36
N GLY A 119 -10.02 13.34 6.09
CA GLY A 119 -11.30 13.20 5.39
C GLY A 119 -11.91 14.52 4.91
N CYS A 120 -11.14 15.61 4.93
CA CYS A 120 -11.58 16.90 4.42
C CYS A 120 -11.14 17.09 2.98
N ARG A 121 -11.99 17.67 2.12
CA ARG A 121 -11.58 18.16 0.80
C ARG A 121 -10.97 19.55 0.95
N THR A 122 -9.90 19.83 0.21
CA THR A 122 -9.26 21.14 0.19
C THR A 122 -9.72 21.94 -1.03
N LEU A 123 -10.32 23.10 -0.78
CA LEU A 123 -10.64 24.10 -1.79
C LEU A 123 -9.50 25.12 -1.81
N ALA A 124 -8.61 25.00 -2.80
CA ALA A 124 -7.50 25.94 -2.97
C ALA A 124 -8.02 27.28 -3.48
N VAL A 125 -7.42 28.37 -3.00
CA VAL A 125 -7.81 29.75 -3.31
C VAL A 125 -6.59 30.51 -3.79
N ALA A 126 -6.67 31.03 -5.01
CA ALA A 126 -5.66 31.85 -5.63
C ALA A 126 -6.27 33.17 -6.11
N VAL A 127 -5.45 34.22 -6.12
CA VAL A 127 -5.88 35.58 -6.47
C VAL A 127 -4.96 36.16 -7.54
N ALA A 128 -5.54 36.90 -8.46
CA ALA A 128 -4.82 37.74 -9.41
C ALA A 128 -5.40 39.17 -9.36
N PRO A 129 -4.56 40.22 -9.22
CA PRO A 129 -5.04 41.60 -9.34
C PRO A 129 -5.49 41.85 -10.78
N ILE A 130 -6.55 42.63 -10.96
CA ILE A 130 -7.04 43.03 -12.29
C ILE A 130 -6.42 44.39 -12.64
N GLY A 131 -5.75 44.46 -13.78
CA GLY A 131 -5.15 45.70 -14.26
C GLY A 131 -6.19 46.68 -14.82
N PRO A 132 -5.79 47.94 -15.13
CA PRO A 132 -6.68 48.94 -15.73
C PRO A 132 -7.35 48.47 -17.02
N ASP A 133 -6.68 47.59 -17.77
CA ASP A 133 -7.15 47.00 -19.03
C ASP A 133 -8.22 45.90 -18.83
N GLY A 134 -8.61 45.61 -17.58
CA GLY A 134 -9.60 44.58 -17.24
C GLY A 134 -9.08 43.15 -17.31
N VAL A 135 -7.81 42.94 -17.67
CA VAL A 135 -7.18 41.62 -17.76
C VAL A 135 -6.59 41.20 -16.40
N PRO A 136 -6.87 39.98 -15.92
CA PRO A 136 -6.24 39.45 -14.71
C PRO A 136 -4.74 39.26 -14.88
N GLY A 137 -3.96 39.68 -13.89
CA GLY A 137 -2.53 39.43 -13.81
C GLY A 137 -2.18 37.96 -13.50
N LYS A 138 -0.97 37.74 -12.98
CA LYS A 138 -0.54 36.38 -12.58
C LYS A 138 -1.25 35.94 -11.30
N TYR A 139 -1.82 34.74 -11.32
CA TYR A 139 -2.41 34.13 -10.12
C TYR A 139 -1.33 33.75 -9.11
N ARG A 140 -1.57 34.09 -7.84
CA ARG A 140 -0.83 33.59 -6.68
C ARG A 140 -1.76 32.80 -5.78
N LEU A 141 -1.30 31.66 -5.30
CA LEU A 141 -1.98 30.85 -4.31
C LEU A 141 -1.85 31.54 -2.96
N GLU A 142 -2.99 31.84 -2.35
CA GLU A 142 -3.07 32.47 -1.02
C GLU A 142 -3.22 31.42 0.07
N GLY A 143 -3.92 30.33 -0.23
CA GLY A 143 -4.17 29.28 0.74
C GLY A 143 -5.20 28.26 0.29
N TYR A 144 -5.79 27.57 1.25
CA TYR A 144 -6.94 26.70 1.01
C TYR A 144 -7.89 26.67 2.20
N VAL A 145 -9.15 26.35 1.94
CA VAL A 145 -10.17 26.10 2.95
C VAL A 145 -10.54 24.62 2.93
N THR A 146 -10.79 24.04 4.09
CA THR A 146 -11.23 22.66 4.19
C THR A 146 -12.76 22.56 4.20
N VAL A 147 -13.32 21.65 3.41
CA VAL A 147 -14.76 21.41 3.33
C VAL A 147 -15.06 19.91 3.42
N ARG A 148 -16.13 19.53 4.12
CA ARG A 148 -16.61 18.14 4.20
C ARG A 148 -18.15 18.11 4.27
N PRO A 149 -18.80 17.00 3.90
CA PRO A 149 -20.24 16.84 4.12
C PRO A 149 -20.56 16.97 5.60
N ASP A 150 -21.73 17.52 5.94
CA ASP A 150 -22.16 17.62 7.33
C ASP A 150 -22.46 16.23 7.90
N ALA A 151 -22.15 15.97 9.17
CA ALA A 151 -22.38 14.65 9.77
C ALA A 151 -23.87 14.28 9.76
N ALA A 152 -24.76 15.24 10.00
CA ALA A 152 -26.21 15.05 9.93
C ALA A 152 -26.72 14.73 8.50
N ALA A 153 -25.97 15.13 7.46
CA ALA A 153 -26.30 14.77 6.06
C ALA A 153 -25.86 13.33 5.71
N LEU A 154 -25.04 12.70 6.56
CA LEU A 154 -24.61 11.30 6.42
C LEU A 154 -25.58 10.33 7.12
N GLU A 155 -26.48 10.80 7.99
CA GLU A 155 -27.43 9.96 8.74
C GLU A 155 -28.64 9.52 7.90
N GLY A 156 -29.00 10.26 6.84
CA GLY A 156 -30.14 9.96 5.97
C GLY A 156 -29.81 9.13 4.73
N GLY A 157 -28.53 8.94 4.41
CA GLY A 157 -28.08 8.07 3.34
C GLY A 157 -27.46 6.82 3.97
N THR A 158 -27.93 5.63 3.58
CA THR A 158 -27.28 4.36 3.92
C THR A 158 -25.76 4.55 3.82
N MET A 159 -25.03 4.24 4.90
CA MET A 159 -23.56 4.29 4.94
C MET A 159 -22.86 3.49 3.82
N ALA A 160 -23.62 2.75 3.03
CA ALA A 160 -23.22 2.08 1.80
C ALA A 160 -22.96 3.03 0.60
N ALA A 161 -23.41 4.30 0.62
CA ALA A 161 -23.40 5.17 -0.56
C ALA A 161 -22.34 6.30 -0.58
N HIS A 162 -21.44 6.37 0.42
CA HIS A 162 -20.26 7.24 0.36
C HIS A 162 -18.99 6.42 0.12
N PRO A 163 -18.54 6.20 -1.13
CA PRO A 163 -17.25 5.61 -1.44
C PRO A 163 -16.16 6.67 -1.15
N GLY A 164 -15.82 6.85 0.12
CA GLY A 164 -14.92 7.91 0.58
C GLY A 164 -13.63 7.33 1.13
N ASN A 165 -12.57 7.47 0.35
CA ASN A 165 -11.16 7.26 0.72
C ASN A 165 -10.57 5.87 0.67
N TRP A 166 -11.29 4.76 0.55
CA TRP A 166 -10.66 3.45 0.43
C TRP A 166 -11.18 2.66 -0.77
N VAL A 167 -10.27 2.17 -1.61
CA VAL A 167 -10.55 1.27 -2.74
C VAL A 167 -9.97 -0.09 -2.39
N ARG A 168 -10.81 -1.12 -2.51
CA ARG A 168 -10.35 -2.51 -2.42
C ARG A 168 -9.72 -2.89 -3.75
N VAL A 169 -8.42 -3.18 -3.73
CA VAL A 169 -7.70 -3.74 -4.87
C VAL A 169 -7.49 -5.22 -4.59
N ASN A 170 -8.01 -6.08 -5.47
CA ASN A 170 -7.73 -7.52 -5.39
C ASN A 170 -6.33 -7.77 -5.94
N VAL A 171 -5.37 -7.94 -5.02
CA VAL A 171 -3.95 -8.15 -5.36
C VAL A 171 -3.67 -9.64 -5.51
N TRP A 172 -4.30 -10.50 -4.69
CA TRP A 172 -3.97 -11.92 -4.64
C TRP A 172 -5.08 -12.79 -5.22
N THR A 173 -4.77 -13.50 -6.30
CA THR A 173 -5.68 -14.49 -6.88
C THR A 173 -5.98 -15.64 -5.90
N GLY A 174 -7.16 -16.25 -6.01
CA GLY A 174 -7.55 -17.38 -5.14
C GLY A 174 -6.58 -18.57 -5.24
N SER A 175 -6.05 -18.84 -6.44
CA SER A 175 -5.07 -19.90 -6.66
C SER A 175 -3.76 -19.68 -5.88
N LEU A 176 -3.25 -18.44 -5.86
CA LEU A 176 -2.03 -18.09 -5.12
C LEU A 176 -2.23 -18.23 -3.61
N ARG A 177 -3.40 -17.82 -3.10
CA ARG A 177 -3.76 -18.02 -1.69
C ARG A 177 -3.82 -19.48 -1.31
N LEU A 178 -4.48 -20.31 -2.12
CA LEU A 178 -4.57 -21.75 -1.87
C LEU A 178 -3.17 -22.39 -1.81
N GLN A 179 -2.30 -22.09 -2.78
CA GLN A 179 -0.93 -22.60 -2.78
C GLN A 179 -0.15 -22.18 -1.54
N HIS A 180 -0.27 -20.93 -1.11
CA HIS A 180 0.41 -20.46 0.09
C HIS A 180 -0.02 -21.23 1.33
N TRP A 181 -1.33 -21.36 1.57
CA TRP A 181 -1.83 -22.06 2.76
C TRP A 181 -1.52 -23.55 2.75
N ILE A 182 -1.54 -24.19 1.58
CA ILE A 182 -1.06 -25.58 1.44
C ILE A 182 0.45 -25.65 1.77
N ASN A 183 1.27 -24.72 1.27
CA ASN A 183 2.70 -24.69 1.60
C ASN A 183 2.94 -24.49 3.10
N VAL A 184 2.20 -23.60 3.75
CA VAL A 184 2.28 -23.39 5.21
C VAL A 184 1.96 -24.68 5.96
N ALA A 185 0.87 -25.37 5.61
CA ALA A 185 0.49 -26.62 6.23
C ALA A 185 1.55 -27.73 6.01
N MET A 186 2.09 -27.86 4.79
CA MET A 186 3.09 -28.86 4.47
C MET A 186 4.41 -28.59 5.20
N VAL A 187 4.90 -27.35 5.19
CA VAL A 187 6.14 -26.96 5.89
C VAL A 187 6.01 -27.23 7.39
N PHE A 188 4.85 -26.95 7.99
CA PHE A 188 4.59 -27.24 9.40
C PHE A 188 4.63 -28.75 9.69
N ILE A 189 3.86 -29.57 8.95
CA ILE A 189 3.82 -31.03 9.15
C ILE A 189 5.20 -31.66 8.94
N LEU A 190 5.89 -31.28 7.86
CA LEU A 190 7.23 -31.77 7.53
C LEU A 190 8.27 -31.37 8.57
N SER A 191 8.18 -30.16 9.12
CA SER A 191 9.07 -29.71 10.19
C SER A 191 8.86 -30.50 11.47
N CYS A 192 7.62 -30.67 11.93
CA CYS A 192 7.32 -31.39 13.16
C CYS A 192 7.74 -32.87 13.07
N THR A 193 7.37 -33.53 11.97
CA THR A 193 7.75 -34.93 11.74
C THR A 193 9.25 -35.10 11.47
N GLY A 194 9.86 -34.17 10.72
CA GLY A 194 11.30 -34.20 10.41
C GLY A 194 12.17 -33.98 11.64
N TYR A 195 11.79 -33.06 12.53
CA TYR A 195 12.45 -32.86 13.82
C TYR A 195 12.37 -34.13 14.67
N PHE A 196 11.20 -34.76 14.75
CA PHE A 196 11.05 -36.03 15.46
C PHE A 196 11.89 -37.17 14.86
N ILE A 197 12.01 -37.23 13.53
CA ILE A 197 12.84 -38.24 12.85
C ILE A 197 14.34 -38.03 13.16
N MET A 198 14.75 -36.77 13.32
CA MET A 198 16.11 -36.40 13.70
C MET A 198 16.40 -36.74 15.17
N ASP A 199 15.52 -36.28 16.07
CA ASP A 199 15.64 -36.44 17.52
C ASP A 199 14.29 -36.89 18.11
N PRO A 200 14.12 -38.20 18.36
CA PRO A 200 12.87 -38.74 18.89
C PRO A 200 12.72 -38.38 20.38
N PHE A 201 12.23 -37.18 20.65
CA PHE A 201 12.12 -36.60 22.00
C PHE A 201 10.94 -37.13 22.83
N PHE A 202 10.01 -37.88 22.23
CA PHE A 202 8.87 -38.47 22.93
C PHE A 202 8.49 -39.85 22.39
N GLY A 203 7.79 -40.62 23.21
CA GLY A 203 7.36 -41.98 22.90
C GLY A 203 8.04 -43.02 23.77
N PRO A 204 7.66 -44.30 23.62
CA PRO A 204 8.29 -45.36 24.37
C PRO A 204 9.75 -45.49 23.95
N ALA A 205 10.66 -45.10 24.83
CA ALA A 205 12.02 -45.59 24.77
C ALA A 205 11.99 -47.11 25.02
N ALA A 206 12.98 -47.84 24.55
CA ALA A 206 13.18 -49.24 24.92
C ALA A 206 14.23 -49.39 26.05
N PRO A 207 14.00 -48.92 27.31
CA PRO A 207 14.99 -49.14 28.36
C PRO A 207 15.30 -50.62 28.57
N ASN A 208 14.32 -51.50 28.35
CA ASN A 208 14.36 -52.91 28.77
C ASN A 208 14.05 -53.90 27.62
N GLY A 209 14.25 -53.51 26.35
CA GLY A 209 14.03 -54.40 25.20
C GLY A 209 12.56 -54.76 24.91
N THR A 210 11.59 -54.06 25.52
CA THR A 210 10.18 -54.19 25.17
C THR A 210 9.92 -53.65 23.75
N PRO A 211 9.00 -54.26 22.96
CA PRO A 211 8.65 -53.76 21.65
C PRO A 211 8.14 -52.32 21.73
N THR A 212 8.95 -51.38 21.29
CA THR A 212 8.52 -49.99 21.09
C THR A 212 7.56 -50.00 19.90
N GLY A 213 6.33 -49.52 20.10
CA GLY A 213 5.30 -49.51 19.06
C GLY A 213 5.72 -48.81 17.76
N PHE A 214 4.82 -48.77 16.77
CA PHE A 214 5.14 -48.29 15.42
C PHE A 214 5.18 -46.75 15.26
N LEU A 215 5.47 -46.00 16.33
CA LEU A 215 5.40 -44.53 16.34
C LEU A 215 6.35 -43.89 15.31
N MET A 216 7.61 -44.32 15.27
CA MET A 216 8.58 -43.83 14.28
C MET A 216 8.16 -44.18 12.84
N GLY A 217 7.50 -45.32 12.66
CA GLY A 217 6.92 -45.72 11.37
C GLY A 217 5.82 -44.76 10.91
N TRP A 218 4.89 -44.41 11.80
CA TRP A 218 3.86 -43.42 11.53
C TRP A 218 4.43 -42.03 11.23
N MET A 219 5.42 -41.57 11.99
CA MET A 219 6.06 -40.27 11.75
C MET A 219 6.75 -40.21 10.38
N ARG A 220 7.46 -41.26 10.00
CA ARG A 220 8.07 -41.38 8.67
C ARG A 220 7.02 -41.44 7.57
N LEU A 221 5.93 -42.19 7.76
CA LEU A 221 4.84 -42.27 6.79
C LEU A 221 4.21 -40.90 6.54
N ILE A 222 3.87 -40.17 7.60
CA ILE A 222 3.29 -38.82 7.51
C ILE A 222 4.29 -37.87 6.84
N HIS A 223 5.58 -37.93 7.20
CA HIS A 223 6.61 -37.11 6.60
C HIS A 223 6.73 -37.34 5.09
N PHE A 224 6.84 -38.60 4.65
CA PHE A 224 6.96 -38.91 3.22
C PHE A 224 5.68 -38.58 2.46
N GLY A 225 4.51 -38.89 3.02
CA GLY A 225 3.22 -38.53 2.42
C GLY A 225 3.07 -37.02 2.22
N ALA A 226 3.37 -36.23 3.25
CA ALA A 226 3.37 -34.77 3.16
C ALA A 226 4.42 -34.25 2.17
N ALA A 227 5.60 -34.89 2.08
CA ALA A 227 6.66 -34.50 1.15
C ALA A 227 6.22 -34.68 -0.30
N PHE A 228 5.53 -35.77 -0.63
CA PHE A 228 4.98 -35.99 -1.98
C PHE A 228 3.87 -35.00 -2.31
N VAL A 229 2.98 -34.69 -1.37
CA VAL A 229 1.97 -33.62 -1.57
C VAL A 229 2.68 -32.29 -1.83
N TRP A 230 3.71 -31.97 -1.06
CA TRP A 230 4.47 -30.74 -1.21
C TRP A 230 5.24 -30.67 -2.53
N LEU A 231 5.78 -31.80 -3.01
CA LEU A 231 6.39 -31.91 -4.35
C LEU A 231 5.38 -31.63 -5.46
N VAL A 232 4.15 -32.17 -5.36
CA VAL A 232 3.08 -31.89 -6.35
C VAL A 232 2.74 -30.41 -6.35
N VAL A 233 2.58 -29.80 -5.17
CA VAL A 233 2.32 -28.36 -5.03
C VAL A 233 3.46 -27.55 -5.64
N GLY A 234 4.72 -27.91 -5.36
CA GLY A 234 5.91 -27.32 -5.97
C GLY A 234 5.90 -27.44 -7.49
N ALA A 235 5.57 -28.61 -8.04
CA ALA A 235 5.47 -28.84 -9.48
C ALA A 235 4.39 -27.96 -10.13
N THR A 236 3.21 -27.84 -9.50
CA THR A 236 2.17 -26.92 -10.00
C THR A 236 2.65 -25.47 -10.01
N ARG A 237 3.47 -25.07 -9.03
CA ARG A 237 4.06 -23.73 -8.99
C ARG A 237 5.05 -23.51 -10.13
N VAL A 238 5.91 -24.50 -10.42
CA VAL A 238 6.85 -24.44 -11.56
C VAL A 238 6.07 -24.32 -12.87
N VAL A 239 5.03 -25.12 -13.09
CA VAL A 239 4.19 -25.04 -14.30
C VAL A 239 3.54 -23.66 -14.44
N LEU A 240 2.97 -23.14 -13.35
CA LEU A 240 2.35 -21.81 -13.35
C LEU A 240 3.37 -20.68 -13.56
N ALA A 241 4.64 -20.88 -13.17
CA ALA A 241 5.70 -19.93 -13.46
C ALA A 241 5.92 -19.69 -14.96
N PHE A 242 5.62 -20.69 -15.80
CA PHE A 242 5.75 -20.56 -17.26
C PHE A 242 4.43 -20.17 -17.94
N ILE A 243 3.29 -20.71 -17.47
CA ILE A 243 2.01 -20.64 -18.20
C ILE A 243 1.09 -19.53 -17.70
N SER A 244 1.25 -19.06 -16.46
CA SER A 244 0.28 -18.12 -15.87
C SER A 244 0.22 -16.77 -16.59
N ARG A 245 -1.01 -16.24 -16.74
CA ARG A 245 -1.27 -14.88 -17.24
C ARG A 245 -1.03 -13.81 -16.16
N ASP A 246 -0.97 -14.19 -14.89
CA ASP A 246 -0.76 -13.29 -13.76
C ASP A 246 0.74 -12.93 -13.64
N PRO A 247 1.11 -11.63 -13.74
CA PRO A 247 2.49 -11.17 -13.64
C PRO A 247 3.22 -11.64 -12.36
N TYR A 248 2.50 -11.79 -11.25
CA TYR A 248 3.05 -12.21 -9.96
C TYR A 248 3.30 -13.73 -9.86
N LEU A 249 2.73 -14.50 -10.78
CA LEU A 249 2.93 -15.94 -10.89
C LEU A 249 4.03 -16.30 -11.88
N ARG A 250 4.43 -15.41 -12.79
CA ARG A 250 5.39 -15.70 -13.86
C ARG A 250 6.84 -15.74 -13.39
N TRP A 251 7.68 -16.46 -14.13
CA TRP A 251 9.13 -16.55 -13.92
C TRP A 251 9.82 -15.18 -13.75
N SER A 252 9.32 -14.17 -14.45
CA SER A 252 9.81 -12.80 -14.37
C SER A 252 9.73 -12.17 -12.98
N ALA A 253 8.89 -12.72 -12.08
CA ALA A 253 8.72 -12.25 -10.71
C ALA A 253 9.87 -12.70 -9.77
N PHE A 254 10.63 -13.75 -10.12
CA PHE A 254 11.79 -14.21 -9.34
C PHE A 254 13.01 -13.29 -9.49
N TRP A 255 13.04 -12.45 -10.52
CA TRP A 255 14.17 -11.54 -10.74
C TRP A 255 13.71 -10.08 -10.81
N PRO A 256 13.65 -9.40 -9.65
CA PRO A 256 13.12 -8.05 -9.55
C PRO A 256 14.12 -6.95 -9.94
N LEU A 257 15.41 -7.27 -10.01
CA LEU A 257 16.48 -6.30 -10.28
C LEU A 257 16.75 -6.21 -11.79
N LYS A 258 15.88 -5.53 -12.52
CA LYS A 258 16.02 -5.35 -13.99
C LYS A 258 16.56 -3.98 -14.36
N LYS A 259 16.35 -2.95 -13.53
CA LYS A 259 16.77 -1.57 -13.79
C LYS A 259 17.65 -1.02 -12.66
N LYS A 260 18.51 -0.05 -12.97
CA LYS A 260 19.33 0.67 -11.97
C LYS A 260 18.50 1.33 -10.87
N GLU A 261 17.26 1.71 -11.20
CA GLU A 261 16.32 2.30 -10.24
C GLU A 261 15.82 1.28 -9.19
N ASP A 262 15.65 0.01 -9.57
CA ASP A 262 15.22 -1.07 -8.66
C ASP A 262 16.28 -1.33 -7.59
N VAL A 263 17.57 -1.28 -7.98
CA VAL A 263 18.72 -1.42 -7.06
C VAL A 263 18.81 -0.23 -6.10
N ARG A 264 18.57 0.99 -6.60
CA ARG A 264 18.53 2.20 -5.76
C ARG A 264 17.38 2.12 -4.74
N ASN A 265 16.22 1.62 -5.15
CA ASN A 265 15.07 1.46 -4.27
C ASN A 265 15.26 0.30 -3.28
N LEU A 266 15.92 -0.79 -3.66
CA LEU A 266 16.36 -1.85 -2.74
C LEU A 266 17.20 -1.28 -1.60
N GLY A 267 18.19 -0.44 -1.92
CA GLY A 267 19.02 0.24 -0.90
C GLY A 267 18.20 1.12 0.05
N ARG A 268 17.18 1.82 -0.46
CA ARG A 268 16.26 2.64 0.37
C ARG A 268 15.40 1.77 1.30
N VAL A 269 14.94 0.62 0.82
CA VAL A 269 14.15 -0.35 1.60
C VAL A 269 15.01 -0.97 2.70
N VAL A 270 16.24 -1.40 2.38
CA VAL A 270 17.20 -1.92 3.36
C VAL A 270 17.53 -0.87 4.42
N GLN A 271 17.77 0.38 4.03
CA GLN A 271 18.00 1.49 4.98
C GLN A 271 16.79 1.76 5.86
N HIS A 272 15.56 1.62 5.34
CA HIS A 272 14.35 1.77 6.15
C HIS A 272 14.20 0.64 7.18
N TYR A 273 14.41 -0.62 6.78
CA TYR A 273 14.38 -1.76 7.71
C TYR A 273 15.54 -1.75 8.72
N ALA A 274 16.71 -1.24 8.33
CA ALA A 274 17.85 -1.01 9.22
C ALA A 274 17.67 0.24 10.12
N LEU A 275 16.49 0.87 10.10
CA LEU A 275 16.14 2.06 10.89
C LEU A 275 16.97 3.33 10.57
N ILE A 276 17.74 3.31 9.47
CA ILE A 276 18.55 4.44 9.01
C ILE A 276 17.66 5.54 8.38
N LYS A 277 16.52 5.16 7.77
CA LYS A 277 15.56 6.10 7.17
C LYS A 277 14.16 5.97 7.74
N LYS A 278 13.57 7.10 8.11
CA LYS A 278 12.24 7.20 8.74
C LYS A 278 11.07 6.91 7.80
N GLU A 279 11.22 7.20 6.50
CA GLU A 279 10.19 6.96 5.47
C GLU A 279 10.72 6.02 4.38
N GLY A 280 10.04 4.88 4.18
CA GLY A 280 10.31 3.92 3.11
C GLY A 280 9.37 4.12 1.91
N PRO A 281 9.77 3.70 0.69
CA PRO A 281 8.90 3.72 -0.49
C PRO A 281 7.69 2.78 -0.31
N LEU A 282 6.50 3.25 -0.72
CA LEU A 282 5.25 2.49 -0.67
C LEU A 282 5.16 1.50 -1.85
N TYR A 283 5.12 0.20 -1.56
CA TYR A 283 4.86 -0.87 -2.52
C TYR A 283 3.49 -1.50 -2.25
N LEU A 284 2.74 -1.83 -3.30
CA LEU A 284 1.42 -2.46 -3.24
C LEU A 284 1.49 -3.97 -3.09
N ALA A 285 2.34 -4.63 -3.87
CA ALA A 285 2.50 -6.08 -3.84
C ALA A 285 3.72 -6.44 -3.00
N HIS A 286 4.93 -6.28 -3.53
CA HIS A 286 6.17 -6.65 -2.85
C HIS A 286 7.26 -5.63 -3.11
N ASN A 287 8.04 -5.32 -2.06
CA ASN A 287 9.27 -4.57 -2.23
C ASN A 287 10.39 -5.46 -2.84
N PRO A 288 11.44 -4.87 -3.46
CA PRO A 288 12.51 -5.64 -4.09
C PRO A 288 13.24 -6.60 -3.14
N LEU A 289 13.35 -6.24 -1.85
CA LEU A 289 13.97 -7.09 -0.83
C LEU A 289 13.11 -8.33 -0.52
N GLN A 290 11.79 -8.17 -0.46
CA GLN A 290 10.80 -9.23 -0.30
C GLN A 290 10.84 -10.16 -1.50
N GLN A 291 10.90 -9.63 -2.73
CA GLN A 291 11.00 -10.45 -3.95
C GLN A 291 12.29 -11.30 -4.00
N LEU A 292 13.43 -10.74 -3.59
CA LEU A 292 14.67 -11.51 -3.45
C LEU A 292 14.57 -12.58 -2.36
N THR A 293 13.98 -12.23 -1.22
CA THR A 293 13.76 -13.17 -0.11
C THR A 293 12.86 -14.34 -0.54
N TYR A 294 11.77 -14.07 -1.27
CA TYR A 294 10.91 -15.13 -1.79
C TYR A 294 11.65 -16.04 -2.76
N THR A 295 12.48 -15.48 -3.63
CA THR A 295 13.29 -16.28 -4.55
C THR A 295 14.27 -17.18 -3.79
N ALA A 296 14.96 -16.64 -2.78
CA ALA A 296 15.83 -17.43 -1.92
C ALA A 296 15.07 -18.55 -1.18
N VAL A 297 13.86 -18.28 -0.68
CA VAL A 297 13.02 -19.27 0.00
C VAL A 297 12.54 -20.34 -0.97
N TYR A 298 12.14 -20.00 -2.20
CA TYR A 298 11.77 -20.99 -3.20
C TYR A 298 12.95 -21.90 -3.56
N VAL A 299 14.16 -21.36 -3.66
CA VAL A 299 15.38 -22.15 -3.86
C VAL A 299 15.64 -23.06 -2.65
N ALA A 300 15.55 -22.53 -1.42
CA ALA A 300 15.71 -23.31 -0.20
C ALA A 300 14.69 -24.48 -0.13
N CYS A 301 13.42 -24.22 -0.47
CA CYS A 301 12.39 -25.25 -0.55
C CYS A 301 12.69 -26.31 -1.62
N ALA A 302 13.17 -25.90 -2.80
CA ALA A 302 13.56 -26.83 -3.86
C ALA A 302 14.76 -27.71 -3.44
N VAL A 303 15.74 -27.13 -2.74
CA VAL A 303 16.87 -27.85 -2.16
C VAL A 303 16.39 -28.82 -1.07
N GLN A 304 15.43 -28.42 -0.24
CA GLN A 304 14.83 -29.29 0.78
C GLN A 304 14.10 -30.49 0.15
N MET A 305 13.33 -30.24 -0.91
CA MET A 305 12.68 -31.31 -1.68
C MET A 305 13.70 -32.26 -2.32
N ALA A 306 14.75 -31.72 -2.96
CA ALA A 306 15.78 -32.53 -3.62
C ALA A 306 16.53 -33.42 -2.62
N THR A 307 16.98 -32.85 -1.51
CA THR A 307 17.71 -33.60 -0.47
C THR A 307 16.83 -34.65 0.22
N GLY A 308 15.54 -34.35 0.42
CA GLY A 308 14.57 -35.33 0.91
C GLY A 308 14.35 -36.48 -0.10
N LEU A 309 14.23 -36.16 -1.39
CA LEU A 309 14.07 -37.16 -2.45
C LEU A 309 15.33 -38.03 -2.61
N THR A 310 16.51 -37.46 -2.44
CA THR A 310 17.78 -38.19 -2.40
C THR A 310 17.80 -39.23 -1.27
N LEU A 311 17.37 -38.84 -0.05
CA LEU A 311 17.31 -39.76 1.08
C LEU A 311 16.22 -40.83 0.90
N PHE A 312 15.07 -40.46 0.32
CA PHE A 312 13.99 -41.41 0.03
C PHE A 312 14.37 -42.41 -1.06
N GLY A 313 15.12 -41.96 -2.08
CA GLY A 313 15.55 -42.80 -3.21
C GLY A 313 16.40 -44.01 -2.79
N LEU A 314 17.09 -43.93 -1.65
CA LEU A 314 17.86 -45.05 -1.09
C LEU A 314 17.04 -46.33 -0.87
N TYR A 315 15.71 -46.22 -0.75
CA TYR A 315 14.82 -47.37 -0.55
C TYR A 315 14.82 -48.36 -1.72
N ASN A 316 14.92 -47.90 -2.98
CA ASN A 316 14.81 -48.78 -4.16
C ASN A 316 15.79 -48.41 -5.27
N GLN A 317 17.07 -48.73 -5.07
CA GLN A 317 18.16 -48.49 -6.03
C GLN A 317 18.10 -49.34 -7.31
N GLY A 318 17.21 -50.35 -7.36
CA GLY A 318 16.95 -51.15 -8.56
C GLY A 318 16.34 -50.33 -9.69
N ASN A 319 15.54 -49.30 -9.37
CA ASN A 319 14.95 -48.39 -10.35
C ASN A 319 15.93 -47.27 -10.74
N ALA A 320 16.06 -47.00 -12.04
CA ALA A 320 16.96 -45.95 -12.55
C ALA A 320 16.66 -44.55 -12.02
N LEU A 321 15.38 -44.19 -11.83
CA LEU A 321 14.97 -42.90 -11.29
C LEU A 321 15.52 -42.67 -9.87
N TRP A 322 15.34 -43.67 -9.01
CA TRP A 322 15.78 -43.60 -7.61
C TRP A 322 17.29 -43.66 -7.47
N ARG A 323 17.97 -44.32 -8.41
CA ARG A 323 19.43 -44.31 -8.51
C ARG A 323 19.97 -42.92 -8.85
N VAL A 324 19.36 -42.24 -9.82
CA VAL A 324 19.72 -40.87 -10.18
C VAL A 324 19.42 -39.90 -9.03
N ALA A 325 18.25 -40.02 -8.38
CA ALA A 325 17.89 -39.18 -7.25
C ALA A 325 18.86 -39.33 -6.06
N ALA A 326 19.39 -40.54 -5.85
CA ALA A 326 20.33 -40.85 -4.76
C ALA A 326 21.79 -40.45 -5.06
N LEU A 327 22.12 -40.01 -6.28
CA LEU A 327 23.50 -39.65 -6.67
C LEU A 327 24.22 -38.73 -5.68
N PRO A 328 23.59 -37.71 -5.08
CA PRO A 328 24.27 -36.83 -4.12
C PRO A 328 24.86 -37.56 -2.91
N VAL A 329 24.33 -38.73 -2.55
CA VAL A 329 24.87 -39.56 -1.46
C VAL A 329 26.29 -40.04 -1.76
N HIS A 330 26.67 -40.24 -3.02
CA HIS A 330 28.02 -40.70 -3.37
C HIS A 330 29.11 -39.66 -3.08
N TRP A 331 28.79 -38.36 -3.15
CA TRP A 331 29.75 -37.29 -2.88
C TRP A 331 29.77 -36.87 -1.41
N PHE A 332 28.61 -36.84 -0.75
CA PHE A 332 28.46 -36.26 0.59
C PHE A 332 28.22 -37.31 1.70
N GLY A 333 27.95 -38.56 1.33
CA GLY A 333 27.54 -39.62 2.26
C GLY A 333 26.13 -39.41 2.81
N VAL A 334 25.53 -40.49 3.33
CA VAL A 334 24.19 -40.44 3.97
C VAL A 334 24.16 -39.47 5.16
N PRO A 335 25.16 -39.45 6.08
CA PRO A 335 25.15 -38.51 7.19
C PRO A 335 25.25 -37.05 6.73
N GLY A 336 26.05 -36.76 5.70
CA GLY A 336 26.21 -35.41 5.17
C GLY A 336 24.93 -34.87 4.55
N VAL A 337 24.24 -35.68 3.73
CA VAL A 337 22.95 -35.29 3.15
C VAL A 337 21.88 -35.11 4.24
N ARG A 338 21.86 -35.97 5.26
CA ARG A 338 20.94 -35.83 6.40
C ARG A 338 21.19 -34.55 7.18
N LEU A 339 22.45 -34.27 7.53
CA LEU A 339 22.83 -33.04 8.22
C LEU A 339 22.40 -31.80 7.43
N PHE A 340 22.66 -31.79 6.12
CA PHE A 340 22.30 -30.66 5.26
C PHE A 340 20.79 -30.48 5.14
N HIS A 341 20.02 -31.55 4.97
CA HIS A 341 18.55 -31.52 4.95
C HIS A 341 17.96 -30.98 6.26
N THR A 342 18.53 -31.40 7.39
CA THR A 342 18.16 -30.91 8.73
C THR A 342 18.55 -29.45 8.92
N ALA A 343 19.77 -29.05 8.52
CA ALA A 343 20.23 -27.67 8.62
C ALA A 343 19.33 -26.72 7.80
N MET A 344 18.92 -27.15 6.61
CA MET A 344 18.00 -26.40 5.75
C MET A 344 16.61 -26.25 6.38
N MET A 345 16.09 -27.27 7.08
CA MET A 345 14.86 -27.16 7.87
C MET A 345 14.96 -26.03 8.91
N PHE A 346 16.08 -25.94 9.65
CA PHE A 346 16.28 -24.87 10.62
C PHE A 346 16.41 -23.48 9.98
N LEU A 347 17.04 -23.38 8.80
CA LEU A 347 17.06 -22.12 8.03
C LEU A 347 15.63 -21.70 7.63
N LEU A 348 14.79 -22.64 7.23
CA LEU A 348 13.38 -22.37 6.94
C LEU A 348 12.61 -21.94 8.20
N TRP A 349 12.93 -22.46 9.40
CA TRP A 349 12.33 -22.00 10.65
C TRP A 349 12.65 -20.54 10.94
N VAL A 350 13.92 -20.15 10.80
CA VAL A 350 14.35 -18.75 10.95
C VAL A 350 13.56 -17.85 10.00
N PHE A 351 13.42 -18.26 8.74
CA PHE A 351 12.61 -17.54 7.77
C PHE A 351 11.13 -17.43 8.21
N VAL A 352 10.49 -18.53 8.62
CA VAL A 352 9.07 -18.53 9.04
C VAL A 352 8.85 -17.58 10.21
N ILE A 353 9.72 -17.61 11.23
CA ILE A 353 9.62 -16.72 12.40
C ILE A 353 9.71 -15.25 11.97
N ILE A 354 10.73 -14.90 11.16
CA ILE A 354 10.91 -13.53 10.66
C ILE A 354 9.73 -13.11 9.78
N HIS A 355 9.26 -14.01 8.91
CA HIS A 355 8.16 -13.74 7.98
C HIS A 355 6.86 -13.44 8.73
N VAL A 356 6.49 -14.27 9.72
CA VAL A 356 5.30 -14.05 10.55
C VAL A 356 5.42 -12.75 11.35
N TYR A 357 6.58 -12.49 11.96
CA TYR A 357 6.81 -11.23 12.68
C TYR A 357 6.63 -10.02 11.76
N LEU A 358 7.26 -10.01 10.58
CA LEU A 358 7.16 -8.90 9.64
C LEU A 358 5.73 -8.73 9.10
N ALA A 359 5.01 -9.83 8.87
CA ALA A 359 3.63 -9.78 8.42
C ALA A 359 2.71 -9.16 9.49
N VAL A 360 2.81 -9.61 10.75
CA VAL A 360 2.03 -9.06 11.87
C VAL A 360 2.41 -7.60 12.13
N ARG A 361 3.70 -7.27 12.10
CA ARG A 361 4.21 -5.91 12.27
C ARG A 361 3.66 -4.97 11.19
N ALA A 362 3.74 -5.36 9.93
CA ALA A 362 3.23 -4.57 8.81
C ALA A 362 1.72 -4.36 8.90
N ASP A 363 0.97 -5.39 9.29
CA ASP A 363 -0.48 -5.29 9.47
C ASP A 363 -0.85 -4.30 10.59
N SER A 364 -0.12 -4.36 11.72
CA SER A 364 -0.33 -3.49 12.88
C SER A 364 0.07 -2.03 12.61
N LEU A 365 1.18 -1.78 11.91
CA LEU A 365 1.71 -0.43 11.67
C LEU A 365 1.10 0.25 10.45
N GLU A 366 0.90 -0.47 9.34
CA GLU A 366 0.68 0.16 8.04
C GLU A 366 -0.81 0.22 7.62
N ARG A 367 -1.74 -0.36 8.39
CA ARG A 367 -3.20 -0.40 8.08
C ARG A 367 -3.54 -0.87 6.65
N HIS A 368 -2.60 -1.48 5.94
CA HIS A 368 -2.77 -1.98 4.57
C HIS A 368 -3.32 -3.41 4.53
N GLY A 369 -3.54 -4.06 5.69
CA GLY A 369 -4.24 -5.34 5.73
C GLY A 369 -3.47 -6.46 5.03
N GLY A 370 -2.14 -6.51 5.17
CA GLY A 370 -1.30 -7.51 4.49
C GLY A 370 -1.70 -8.94 4.86
N LEU A 371 -1.97 -9.20 6.14
CA LEU A 371 -2.43 -10.51 6.60
C LEU A 371 -3.86 -10.79 6.12
N SER A 372 -4.73 -9.78 6.22
CA SER A 372 -6.13 -9.85 5.73
C SER A 372 -6.18 -10.17 4.24
N SER A 373 -5.26 -9.61 3.45
CA SER A 373 -5.17 -9.82 2.00
C SER A 373 -4.80 -11.26 1.65
N MET A 374 -4.03 -11.96 2.48
CA MET A 374 -3.69 -13.37 2.24
C MET A 374 -4.87 -14.31 2.50
N ILE A 375 -5.84 -13.86 3.31
CA ILE A 375 -7.07 -14.59 3.61
C ILE A 375 -8.16 -14.24 2.60
N ASN A 376 -8.40 -12.95 2.34
CA ASN A 376 -9.56 -12.48 1.54
C ASN A 376 -9.22 -12.06 0.11
N GLY A 377 -7.93 -11.99 -0.26
CA GLY A 377 -7.43 -11.64 -1.60
C GLY A 377 -7.33 -10.14 -1.91
N GLY A 378 -7.82 -9.26 -1.03
CA GLY A 378 -7.94 -7.83 -1.28
C GLY A 378 -7.21 -6.97 -0.25
N VAL A 379 -6.55 -5.92 -0.76
CA VAL A 379 -5.90 -4.87 0.03
C VAL A 379 -6.78 -3.63 -0.03
N TRP A 380 -6.97 -2.96 1.12
CA TRP A 380 -7.66 -1.68 1.16
C TRP A 380 -6.63 -0.55 1.07
N LEU A 381 -6.69 0.21 -0.03
CA LEU A 381 -5.79 1.34 -0.27
C LEU A 381 -6.54 2.65 -0.21
N ARG A 382 -5.85 3.73 0.22
CA ARG A 382 -6.46 5.05 0.15
C ARG A 382 -6.56 5.55 -1.29
N ARG A 383 -7.69 6.16 -1.69
CA ARG A 383 -7.79 6.87 -2.98
C ARG A 383 -6.72 7.95 -3.08
N GLY A 384 -5.98 7.99 -4.19
CA GLY A 384 -4.82 8.86 -4.40
C GLY A 384 -3.49 8.33 -3.83
N ALA A 385 -3.46 7.11 -3.29
CA ALA A 385 -2.19 6.43 -2.99
C ALA A 385 -1.44 6.12 -4.30
N LYS A 386 -0.13 6.38 -4.32
CA LYS A 386 0.76 6.12 -5.45
C LYS A 386 1.74 5.00 -5.09
N PRO A 387 1.29 3.73 -5.12
CA PRO A 387 2.22 2.61 -4.99
C PRO A 387 3.21 2.63 -6.16
N VAL A 388 4.46 2.25 -5.90
CA VAL A 388 5.54 2.27 -6.90
C VAL A 388 5.33 1.23 -8.02
N ASP A 389 4.57 0.18 -7.74
CA ASP A 389 4.35 -1.02 -8.56
C ASP A 389 2.94 -1.12 -9.15
N ALA A 390 2.06 -0.13 -8.93
CA ALA A 390 0.73 -0.08 -9.53
C ALA A 390 0.32 1.35 -9.91
N PRO A 391 -0.57 1.52 -10.91
CA PRO A 391 -1.09 2.83 -11.28
C PRO A 391 -1.81 3.51 -10.09
N GLU A 392 -1.91 4.84 -10.15
CA GLU A 392 -2.58 5.64 -9.13
C GLU A 392 -4.02 5.13 -8.91
N VAL A 393 -4.37 4.93 -7.63
CA VAL A 393 -5.68 4.37 -7.26
C VAL A 393 -6.72 5.48 -7.30
N GLU A 394 -7.60 5.47 -8.31
CA GLU A 394 -8.66 6.48 -8.54
C GLU A 394 -9.82 6.46 -7.53
#